data_AF-A0A950AW74-F1
#
_entry.id   AF-A0A950AW74-F1
#
_cell.length_a   1.000
_cell.length_b   1.000
_cell.length_c   1.000
_cell.angle_alpha   90.00
_cell.angle_beta   90.00
_cell.angle_gamma   90.00
#
_symmetry.space_group_name_H-M   'P 1'
#
loop_
_entity.id
_entity.type
_entity.pdbx_description
1 polymer ?
#
loop_
_entity_poly.entity_id
_entity_poly.type
_entity_poly.pdbx_seq_one_letter_code
_entity_poly.pdbx_strand_id
1 'polypeptide(L)'
;NDLALGRVVEGLTKSRFWKHLAIFVVEDDAQNGSDHVDAHRTVALVMSPYVRHKSVDSTMYSTSSMLRTIELCLGLEPMSQFDAAARPMANAFTATPDLGSYTHRPAWADLNARNTATAWGAEASARLDLETEDRADDLVFNEIIWKAVKGADSSMPPPVRSAFILPRPRAGPIDD
;
A
#
# COMPACT_ATOMS: atom_id res chain seq x y z
N ASN A 1 8.77 -6.01 -8.35
CA ASN A 1 9.33 -6.17 -7.00
C ASN A 1 10.37 -5.10 -6.80
N ASP A 2 10.14 -4.26 -5.79
CA ASP A 2 11.13 -3.29 -5.36
C ASP A 2 12.37 -4.00 -4.78
N LEU A 3 13.55 -3.61 -5.28
CA LEU A 3 14.82 -4.23 -4.92
C LEU A 3 15.23 -3.86 -3.49
N ALA A 4 14.96 -2.62 -3.06
CA ALA A 4 15.38 -2.13 -1.76
C ALA A 4 14.61 -2.86 -0.64
N LEU A 5 13.27 -2.89 -0.73
CA LEU A 5 12.43 -3.64 0.18
C LEU A 5 12.84 -5.13 0.21
N GLY A 6 13.07 -5.73 -0.96
CA GLY A 6 13.49 -7.12 -1.06
C GLY A 6 14.79 -7.40 -0.29
N ARG A 7 15.79 -6.51 -0.40
CA ARG A 7 17.07 -6.64 0.33
C ARG A 7 16.89 -6.53 1.85
N VAL A 8 16.04 -5.60 2.31
CA VAL A 8 15.72 -5.46 3.75
C VAL A 8 15.07 -6.73 4.28
N VAL A 9 14.04 -7.23 3.59
CA VAL A 9 13.32 -8.45 3.99
C VAL A 9 14.24 -9.67 3.99
N GLU A 10 15.11 -9.82 2.98
CA GLU A 10 16.10 -10.89 2.97
C GLU A 10 17.04 -10.83 4.17
N GLY A 11 17.58 -9.65 4.49
CA GLY A 11 18.46 -9.47 5.65
C GLY A 11 17.76 -9.84 6.97
N LEU A 12 16.50 -9.42 7.15
CA LEU A 12 15.72 -9.69 8.35
C LEU A 12 15.36 -11.16 8.48
N THR A 13 14.94 -11.83 7.40
CA THR A 13 14.55 -13.25 7.41
C THR A 13 15.73 -14.20 7.63
N LYS A 14 16.96 -13.79 7.29
CA LYS A 14 18.19 -14.53 7.58
C LYS A 14 18.78 -14.22 8.96
N SER A 15 18.21 -13.25 9.69
CA SER A 15 18.68 -12.88 11.01
C SER A 15 18.19 -13.84 12.10
N ARG A 16 18.89 -13.88 13.23
CA ARG A 16 18.45 -14.63 14.43
C ARG A 16 17.12 -14.14 15.00
N PHE A 17 16.67 -12.95 14.61
CA PHE A 17 15.46 -12.32 15.13
C PHE A 17 14.20 -12.75 14.37
N TRP A 18 14.32 -13.31 13.16
CA TRP A 18 13.19 -13.61 12.26
C TRP A 18 12.00 -14.30 12.95
N LYS A 19 12.28 -15.29 13.80
CA LYS A 19 11.27 -16.02 14.60
C LYS A 19 10.40 -15.16 15.52
N HIS A 20 10.77 -13.90 15.75
CA HIS A 20 10.07 -12.94 16.61
C HIS A 20 9.74 -11.64 15.86
N LEU A 21 9.82 -11.63 14.53
CA LEU A 21 9.55 -10.43 13.72
C LEU A 21 8.20 -10.51 13.01
N ALA A 22 7.58 -9.34 12.90
CA ALA A 22 6.56 -9.04 11.90
C ALA A 22 6.95 -7.72 11.23
N ILE A 23 6.99 -7.72 9.89
CA ILE A 23 7.33 -6.58 9.05
C ILE A 23 6.02 -6.14 8.39
N PHE A 24 5.64 -4.89 8.64
CA PHE A 24 4.48 -4.25 8.03
C PHE A 24 4.97 -3.21 7.03
N VAL A 25 4.39 -3.19 5.84
CA VAL A 25 4.72 -2.25 4.78
C VAL A 25 3.42 -1.69 4.24
N VAL A 26 3.35 -0.37 4.15
CA VAL A 26 2.25 0.39 3.56
C VAL A 26 2.84 1.70 3.01
N GLU A 27 2.25 2.23 1.94
CA GLU A 27 2.56 3.59 1.49
C GLU A 27 1.94 4.61 2.47
N ASP A 28 2.47 5.82 2.52
CA ASP A 28 1.93 6.91 3.33
C ASP A 28 0.58 7.42 2.82
N ASP A 29 0.39 7.44 1.50
CA ASP A 29 -0.88 7.66 0.84
C ASP A 29 -1.01 6.88 -0.49
N ALA A 30 -2.09 7.10 -1.23
CA ALA A 30 -2.34 6.44 -2.53
C ALA A 30 -2.10 7.36 -3.75
N GLN A 31 -1.48 8.52 -3.52
CA GLN A 31 -1.08 9.54 -4.52
C GLN A 31 -2.17 9.88 -5.56
N ASN A 32 -3.45 9.86 -5.16
CA ASN A 32 -4.62 10.14 -6.02
C ASN A 32 -4.56 9.43 -7.39
N GLY A 33 -4.00 8.21 -7.41
CA GLY A 33 -3.87 7.42 -8.63
C GLY A 33 -5.22 6.87 -9.12
N SER A 34 -5.31 6.59 -10.41
CA SER A 34 -6.50 5.95 -10.99
C SER A 34 -6.63 4.50 -10.51
N ASP A 35 -7.36 4.30 -9.42
CA ASP A 35 -7.78 3.00 -8.92
C ASP A 35 -9.27 2.76 -9.24
N HIS A 36 -9.62 1.54 -9.65
CA HIS A 36 -10.98 1.20 -10.09
C HIS A 36 -11.98 0.98 -8.95
N VAL A 37 -11.51 0.89 -7.70
CA VAL A 37 -12.34 0.74 -6.50
C VAL A 37 -12.37 2.05 -5.74
N ASP A 38 -11.20 2.56 -5.35
CA ASP A 38 -11.07 3.82 -4.63
C ASP A 38 -9.67 4.42 -4.75
N ALA A 39 -9.59 5.71 -5.07
CA ALA A 39 -8.32 6.45 -5.19
C ALA A 39 -7.47 6.52 -3.91
N HIS A 40 -8.00 6.19 -2.73
CA HIS A 40 -7.25 6.10 -1.47
C HIS A 40 -6.81 4.66 -1.13
N ARG A 41 -7.14 3.67 -1.97
CA ARG A 41 -6.70 2.30 -1.76
C ARG A 41 -5.20 2.21 -2.03
N THR A 42 -4.45 1.75 -1.04
CA THR A 42 -3.01 1.51 -1.15
C THR A 42 -2.64 0.03 -0.97
N VAL A 43 -1.40 -0.31 -1.27
CA VAL A 43 -0.83 -1.65 -1.07
C VAL A 43 -0.42 -1.79 0.40
N ALA A 44 -0.86 -2.88 1.03
CA ALA A 44 -0.41 -3.26 2.37
C ALA A 44 0.19 -4.67 2.32
N LEU A 45 1.40 -4.84 2.86
CA LEU A 45 2.11 -6.12 2.94
C LEU A 45 2.45 -6.42 4.40
N VAL A 46 2.29 -7.70 4.78
CA VAL A 46 2.72 -8.20 6.09
C VAL A 46 3.59 -9.43 5.89
N MET A 47 4.77 -9.45 6.51
CA MET A 47 5.73 -10.54 6.43
C MET A 47 6.15 -10.96 7.84
N SER A 48 5.93 -12.21 8.19
CA SER A 48 6.30 -12.81 9.48
C SER A 48 6.37 -14.32 9.32
N PRO A 49 7.04 -15.08 10.21
CA PRO A 49 6.82 -16.52 10.28
C PRO A 49 5.37 -16.90 10.54
N TYR A 50 4.60 -16.01 11.16
CA TYR A 50 3.24 -16.26 11.62
C TYR A 50 2.17 -15.76 10.65
N VAL A 51 2.51 -15.33 9.42
CA VAL A 51 1.47 -14.93 8.45
C VAL A 51 1.05 -16.11 7.59
N ARG A 52 -0.13 -16.04 6.99
CA ARG A 52 -0.49 -16.97 5.92
C ARG A 52 0.33 -16.66 4.65
N HIS A 53 1.34 -17.49 4.40
CA HIS A 53 2.21 -17.35 3.24
C HIS A 53 1.44 -17.53 1.92
N LYS A 54 1.86 -16.79 0.89
CA LYS A 54 1.31 -16.86 -0.48
C LYS A 54 -0.21 -16.68 -0.51
N SER A 55 -0.76 -15.87 0.38
CA SER A 55 -2.19 -15.59 0.47
C SER A 55 -2.47 -14.11 0.21
N VAL A 56 -3.67 -13.84 -0.30
CA VAL A 56 -4.22 -12.49 -0.41
C VAL A 56 -5.38 -12.42 0.57
N ASP A 57 -5.32 -11.46 1.48
CA ASP A 57 -6.42 -11.15 2.39
C ASP A 57 -7.24 -10.00 1.82
N SER A 58 -8.48 -10.28 1.42
CA SER A 58 -9.40 -9.29 0.87
C SER A 58 -10.29 -8.64 1.93
N THR A 59 -9.99 -8.84 3.22
CA THR A 59 -10.66 -8.12 4.30
C THR A 59 -10.39 -6.62 4.17
N MET A 60 -11.43 -5.80 4.31
CA MET A 60 -11.27 -4.35 4.32
C MET A 60 -10.56 -3.92 5.60
N TYR A 61 -9.41 -3.27 5.42
CA TYR A 61 -8.55 -2.71 6.46
C TYR A 61 -8.27 -1.23 6.20
N SER A 62 -7.94 -0.50 7.26
CA SER A 62 -7.38 0.85 7.19
C SER A 62 -5.98 0.89 7.81
N THR A 63 -5.29 2.03 7.74
CA THR A 63 -4.02 2.23 8.45
C THR A 63 -4.17 2.01 9.96
N SER A 64 -5.33 2.38 10.54
CA SER A 64 -5.65 2.09 11.94
C SER A 64 -5.74 0.59 12.23
N SER A 65 -6.18 -0.25 11.28
CA SER A 65 -6.15 -1.71 11.42
C SER A 65 -4.74 -2.25 11.54
N MET A 66 -3.79 -1.69 10.78
CA MET A 66 -2.38 -2.05 10.88
C MET A 66 -1.79 -1.62 12.22
N LEU A 67 -2.03 -0.38 12.64
CA LEU A 67 -1.58 0.13 13.95
C LEU A 67 -2.13 -0.73 15.09
N ARG A 68 -3.44 -1.02 15.06
CA ARG A 68 -4.08 -1.90 16.04
C ARG A 68 -3.45 -3.30 16.10
N THR A 69 -3.02 -3.82 14.97
CA THR A 69 -2.33 -5.13 14.91
C THR A 69 -0.96 -5.05 15.56
N ILE A 70 -0.20 -3.98 15.30
CA ILE A 70 1.11 -3.75 15.91
C ILE A 70 0.99 -3.61 17.43
N GLU A 71 0.02 -2.84 17.91
CA GLU A 71 -0.28 -2.71 19.35
C GLU A 71 -0.51 -4.09 19.99
N LEU A 72 -1.36 -4.92 19.39
CA LEU A 72 -1.66 -6.26 19.90
C LEU A 72 -0.44 -7.17 19.88
N CYS A 73 0.40 -7.12 18.84
CA CYS A 73 1.63 -7.88 18.78
C CYS A 73 2.64 -7.48 19.87
N LEU A 74 2.67 -6.19 20.23
CA LEU A 74 3.58 -5.64 21.24
C LEU A 74 3.00 -5.64 22.66
N GLY A 75 1.71 -5.97 22.83
CA GLY A 75 1.01 -5.91 24.10
C GLY A 75 0.73 -4.47 24.58
N LEU A 76 0.57 -3.53 23.65
CA LEU A 76 0.28 -2.12 23.93
C LEU A 76 -1.22 -1.85 24.01
N GLU A 77 -1.58 -0.83 24.79
CA GLU A 77 -2.92 -0.26 24.79
C GLU A 77 -3.17 0.56 23.51
N PRO A 78 -4.43 0.69 23.07
CA PRO A 78 -4.76 1.54 21.95
C PRO A 78 -4.35 3.00 22.20
N MET A 79 -3.73 3.63 21.20
CA MET A 79 -3.28 5.02 21.30
C MET A 79 -4.43 6.04 21.17
N SER A 80 -5.57 5.62 20.59
CA SER A 80 -6.71 6.48 20.32
C SER A 80 -8.03 5.70 20.30
N GLN A 81 -9.15 6.39 20.10
CA GLN A 81 -10.42 5.69 19.85
C GLN A 81 -10.46 5.01 18.46
N PHE A 82 -9.63 5.48 17.51
CA PHE A 82 -9.65 5.00 16.14
C PHE A 82 -8.98 3.64 16.00
N ASP A 83 -7.79 3.45 16.59
CA ASP A 83 -7.14 2.14 16.68
C ASP A 83 -7.91 1.19 17.61
N ALA A 84 -8.46 1.67 18.73
CA ALA A 84 -9.31 0.87 19.62
C ALA A 84 -10.51 0.23 18.89
N ALA A 85 -11.15 0.99 17.99
CA ALA A 85 -12.29 0.52 17.20
C ALA A 85 -11.89 -0.17 15.89
N ALA A 86 -10.60 -0.16 15.51
CA ALA A 86 -10.14 -0.72 14.26
C ALA A 86 -10.17 -2.26 14.28
N ARG A 87 -10.55 -2.85 13.15
CA ARG A 87 -10.46 -4.30 12.96
C ARG A 87 -8.99 -4.70 12.86
N PRO A 88 -8.45 -5.57 13.73
CA PRO A 88 -7.08 -6.05 13.59
C PRO A 88 -6.93 -6.97 12.37
N MET A 89 -5.72 -7.04 11.82
CA MET A 89 -5.35 -7.89 10.69
C MET A 89 -5.21 -9.37 11.09
N ALA A 90 -6.00 -9.85 12.05
CA ALA A 90 -5.90 -11.20 12.61
C ALA A 90 -6.07 -12.30 11.56
N ASN A 91 -6.87 -12.04 10.53
CA ASN A 91 -6.97 -12.94 9.39
C ASN A 91 -5.59 -13.16 8.77
N ALA A 92 -4.71 -12.17 8.60
CA ALA A 92 -3.41 -12.39 7.99
C ALA A 92 -2.49 -13.39 8.74
N PHE A 93 -2.79 -13.73 10.00
CA PHE A 93 -1.94 -14.53 10.87
C PHE A 93 -2.41 -15.97 11.08
N THR A 94 -1.47 -16.85 11.45
CA THR A 94 -1.66 -18.26 11.80
C THR A 94 -0.86 -18.62 13.04
N ALA A 95 -1.31 -19.62 13.79
CA ALA A 95 -0.64 -20.07 15.02
C ALA A 95 0.64 -20.87 14.74
N THR A 96 0.76 -21.50 13.57
CA THR A 96 1.92 -22.33 13.22
C THR A 96 2.92 -21.53 12.39
N PRO A 97 4.15 -21.31 12.88
CA PRO A 97 5.13 -20.51 12.15
C PRO A 97 5.79 -21.27 11.00
N ASP A 98 6.07 -20.58 9.90
CA ASP A 98 6.99 -21.00 8.85
C ASP A 98 8.27 -20.12 8.92
N LEU A 99 9.39 -20.74 9.30
CA LEU A 99 10.67 -20.04 9.47
C LEU A 99 11.48 -19.93 8.16
N GLY A 100 10.86 -20.21 7.01
CA GLY A 100 11.49 -20.06 5.70
C GLY A 100 12.10 -18.67 5.50
N SER A 101 13.32 -18.63 4.97
CA SER A 101 14.00 -17.38 4.61
C SER A 101 13.53 -16.85 3.25
N TYR A 102 13.58 -15.54 3.06
CA TYR A 102 13.36 -14.91 1.77
C TYR A 102 14.67 -14.66 1.03
N THR A 103 14.64 -14.66 -0.30
CA THR A 103 15.74 -14.20 -1.15
C THR A 103 15.17 -13.22 -2.16
N HIS A 104 15.76 -12.03 -2.23
CA HIS A 104 15.29 -10.96 -3.10
C HIS A 104 15.51 -11.30 -4.57
N ARG A 105 14.65 -10.75 -5.42
CA ARG A 105 14.84 -10.82 -6.88
C ARG A 105 15.70 -9.64 -7.33
N PRO A 106 16.60 -9.83 -8.32
CA PRO A 106 17.35 -8.73 -8.90
C PRO A 106 16.40 -7.70 -9.52
N ALA A 107 16.86 -6.44 -9.64
CA ALA A 107 16.13 -5.44 -10.40
C ALA A 107 15.95 -5.91 -11.84
N TRP A 108 14.72 -5.81 -12.35
CA TRP A 108 14.42 -6.17 -13.73
C TRP A 108 14.66 -5.01 -14.71
N ALA A 109 14.59 -3.76 -14.22
CA ALA A 109 14.88 -2.56 -14.99
C ALA A 109 16.25 -1.97 -14.58
N ASP A 110 16.87 -1.21 -15.48
CA ASP A 110 18.06 -0.43 -15.16
C ASP A 110 17.69 0.71 -14.22
N LEU A 111 18.27 0.69 -13.01
CA LEU A 111 18.04 1.68 -11.97
C LEU A 111 18.60 3.07 -12.32
N ASN A 112 19.51 3.14 -13.31
CA ASN A 112 20.10 4.39 -13.78
C ASN A 112 19.45 4.89 -15.07
N ALA A 113 18.44 4.19 -15.60
CA ALA A 113 17.72 4.64 -16.77
C ALA A 113 17.04 5.98 -16.49
N ARG A 114 17.19 6.93 -17.43
CA ARG A 114 16.56 8.25 -17.38
C ARG A 114 15.66 8.44 -18.59
N ASN A 115 14.61 9.22 -18.41
CA ASN A 115 13.78 9.67 -19.54
C ASN A 115 14.64 10.44 -20.54
N THR A 116 14.52 10.08 -21.82
CA THR A 116 15.19 10.79 -22.90
C THR A 116 14.46 12.08 -23.22
N ALA A 117 15.13 13.03 -23.89
CA ALA A 117 14.50 14.28 -24.34
C ALA A 117 13.32 14.06 -25.31
N THR A 118 13.25 12.89 -25.93
CA THR A 118 12.17 12.48 -26.86
C THR A 118 11.10 11.61 -26.20
N ALA A 119 11.18 11.39 -24.89
CA ALA A 119 10.17 10.63 -24.16
C ALA A 119 8.82 11.33 -24.25
N TRP A 120 7.74 10.55 -24.19
CA TRP A 120 6.40 11.10 -24.19
C TRP A 120 6.21 12.05 -23.01
N GLY A 121 5.66 13.23 -23.26
CA GLY A 121 5.44 14.24 -22.23
C GLY A 121 6.71 14.94 -21.72
N ALA A 122 7.88 14.79 -22.37
CA ALA A 122 9.13 15.41 -21.91
C ALA A 122 9.06 16.94 -21.77
N GLU A 123 8.52 17.63 -22.77
CA GLU A 123 8.35 19.10 -22.72
C GLU A 123 7.36 19.53 -21.64
N ALA A 124 6.24 18.81 -21.51
CA ALA A 124 5.26 19.07 -20.46
C ALA A 124 5.83 18.81 -19.06
N SER A 125 6.58 17.72 -18.89
CA SER A 125 7.26 17.35 -17.64
C SER A 125 8.28 18.41 -17.23
N ALA A 126 9.03 18.98 -18.18
CA ALA A 126 10.00 20.03 -17.91
C ALA A 126 9.38 21.35 -17.41
N ARG A 127 8.06 21.52 -17.59
CA ARG A 127 7.31 22.68 -17.08
C ARG A 127 6.60 22.41 -15.75
N LEU A 128 6.64 21.18 -15.24
CA LEU A 128 6.07 20.86 -13.93
C LEU A 128 6.92 21.50 -12.83
N ASP A 129 6.25 22.12 -11.87
CA ASP A 129 6.88 22.62 -10.65
C ASP A 129 7.02 21.43 -9.67
N LEU A 130 8.23 20.91 -9.55
CA LEU A 130 8.59 19.80 -8.66
C LEU A 130 9.52 20.26 -7.53
N GLU A 131 9.58 21.56 -7.25
CA GLU A 131 10.43 22.11 -6.19
C GLU A 131 9.91 21.77 -4.78
N THR A 132 8.60 21.66 -4.64
CA THR A 132 7.92 21.21 -3.41
C THR A 132 6.92 20.13 -3.78
N GLU A 133 6.69 19.22 -2.84
CA GLU A 133 5.60 18.24 -2.92
C GLU A 133 4.25 18.91 -3.27
N ASP A 134 3.43 18.19 -4.03
CA ASP A 134 2.05 18.54 -4.39
C ASP A 134 1.84 19.87 -5.16
N ARG A 135 2.89 20.43 -5.78
CA ARG A 135 2.78 21.65 -6.61
C ARG A 135 2.39 21.39 -8.06
N ALA A 136 2.76 20.24 -8.60
CA ALA A 136 2.35 19.84 -9.95
C ALA A 136 0.86 19.48 -9.96
N ASP A 137 0.17 19.77 -11.06
CA ASP A 137 -1.21 19.30 -11.24
C ASP A 137 -1.21 17.77 -11.37
N ASP A 138 -1.78 17.09 -10.38
CA ASP A 138 -1.83 15.62 -10.31
C ASP A 138 -2.44 14.97 -11.55
N LEU A 139 -3.45 15.57 -12.18
CA LEU A 139 -4.11 14.98 -13.35
C LEU A 139 -3.19 15.02 -14.56
N VAL A 140 -2.53 16.17 -14.77
CA VAL A 140 -1.53 16.33 -15.82
C VAL A 140 -0.35 15.38 -15.57
N PHE A 141 0.13 15.32 -14.34
CA PHE A 141 1.28 14.48 -13.98
C PHE A 141 0.97 12.99 -14.12
N ASN A 142 -0.21 12.55 -13.68
CA ASN A 142 -0.69 11.18 -13.86
C ASN A 142 -0.85 10.81 -15.35
N GLU A 143 -1.35 11.72 -16.19
CA GLU A 143 -1.47 11.46 -17.63
C GLU A 143 -0.10 11.30 -18.30
N ILE A 144 0.87 12.17 -17.94
CA ILE A 144 2.30 12.06 -18.31
C ILE A 144 2.84 10.66 -18.01
N ILE A 145 2.71 10.21 -16.76
CA ILE A 145 3.22 8.91 -16.32
C ILE A 145 2.50 7.77 -17.04
N TRP A 146 1.16 7.83 -17.11
CA TRP A 146 0.35 6.76 -17.70
C TRP A 146 0.73 6.50 -19.15
N LYS A 147 0.75 7.53 -19.99
CA LYS A 147 1.07 7.39 -21.42
C LYS A 147 2.55 7.12 -21.66
N ALA A 148 3.46 7.55 -20.79
CA ALA A 148 4.86 7.14 -20.85
C ALA A 148 5.02 5.63 -20.63
N VAL A 149 4.24 5.03 -19.73
CA VAL A 149 4.31 3.59 -19.38
C VAL A 149 3.46 2.71 -20.30
N LYS A 150 2.24 3.15 -20.62
CA LYS A 150 1.22 2.37 -21.34
C LYS A 150 1.20 2.66 -22.84
N GLY A 151 1.94 3.67 -23.30
CA GLY A 151 2.00 4.13 -24.69
C GLY A 151 1.25 5.43 -24.90
N ALA A 152 1.75 6.26 -25.83
CA ALA A 152 1.22 7.59 -26.13
C ALA A 152 -0.28 7.62 -26.50
N ASP A 153 -0.74 6.56 -27.17
CA ASP A 153 -2.12 6.41 -27.65
C ASP A 153 -3.05 5.81 -26.59
N SER A 154 -2.55 5.52 -25.39
CA SER A 154 -3.38 4.95 -24.32
C SER A 154 -4.28 6.02 -23.69
N SER A 155 -5.50 5.62 -23.32
CA SER A 155 -6.40 6.45 -22.51
C SER A 155 -6.16 6.15 -21.04
N MET A 156 -5.86 7.19 -20.25
CA MET A 156 -5.80 7.05 -18.79
C MET A 156 -7.22 6.85 -18.24
N PRO A 157 -7.46 5.86 -17.36
CA PRO A 157 -8.73 5.73 -16.66
C PRO A 157 -8.99 6.97 -15.78
N PRO A 158 -10.25 7.44 -15.67
CA PRO A 158 -10.56 8.56 -14.79
C PRO A 158 -10.33 8.18 -13.31
N PRO A 159 -9.89 9.12 -12.46
CA PRO A 159 -9.82 8.88 -11.02
C PRO A 159 -11.23 8.60 -10.46
N VAL A 160 -11.38 7.53 -9.70
CA VAL A 160 -12.65 7.18 -9.02
C VAL A 160 -12.51 7.44 -7.53
N ARG A 161 -13.36 8.31 -6.99
CA ARG A 161 -13.48 8.55 -5.54
C ARG A 161 -14.75 7.87 -5.07
N SER A 162 -14.64 6.84 -4.24
CA SER A 162 -15.79 6.16 -3.67
C SER A 162 -16.06 6.70 -2.26
N ALA A 163 -17.34 6.87 -1.92
CA ALA A 163 -17.77 7.17 -0.56
C ALA A 163 -18.65 6.01 -0.10
N PHE A 164 -18.17 5.23 0.87
CA PHE A 164 -18.97 4.14 1.45
C PHE A 164 -19.99 4.73 2.43
N ILE A 165 -21.19 5.04 1.93
CA ILE A 165 -22.33 5.35 2.79
C ILE A 165 -22.88 4.01 3.30
N LEU A 166 -22.56 3.67 4.55
CA LEU A 166 -23.26 2.59 5.24
C LEU A 166 -24.65 3.13 5.66
N PRO A 167 -25.75 2.64 5.08
CA PRO A 167 -27.08 3.04 5.54
C PRO A 167 -27.25 2.62 7.00
N ARG A 168 -27.66 3.56 7.86
CA ARG A 168 -28.06 3.22 9.23
C ARG A 168 -29.18 2.17 9.15
N PRO A 169 -29.13 1.08 9.93
CA PRO A 169 -30.28 0.21 10.09
C PRO A 169 -31.48 1.08 10.48
N ARG A 170 -32.63 0.89 9.82
CA ARG A 170 -33.88 1.48 10.31
C ARG A 170 -34.04 1.06 11.76
N ALA A 171 -34.23 2.02 12.66
CA ALA A 171 -34.65 1.71 14.01
C ALA A 171 -35.90 0.82 13.90
N GLY A 172 -35.79 -0.42 14.40
CA GLY A 172 -36.96 -1.26 14.59
C GLY A 172 -37.93 -0.57 15.57
N PRO A 173 -39.22 -0.92 15.54
CA PRO A 173 -40.16 -0.38 16.50
C PRO A 173 -39.64 -0.63 17.92
N ILE A 174 -39.68 0.41 18.74
CA ILE A 174 -39.47 0.32 20.18
C ILE A 174 -40.69 -0.45 20.69
N ASP A 175 -40.49 -1.67 21.19
CA ASP A 175 -41.50 -2.36 21.98
C ASP A 175 -41.59 -1.65 23.34
N ASP A 176 -42.78 -1.12 23.64
CA ASP A 176 -43.18 -0.55 24.93
C ASP A 176 -43.40 -1.65 26.00
#